data_AF-A0A5B9P404-F1
#
_entry.id   AF-A0A5B9P404-F1
#
_cell.length_a   1.000
_cell.length_b   1.000
_cell.length_c   1.000
_cell.angle_alpha   90.00
_cell.angle_beta   90.00
_cell.angle_gamma   90.00
#
_symmetry.space_group_name_H-M   'P 1'
#
loop_
_entity.id
_entity.type
_entity.pdbx_description
1 polymer ?
#
loop_
_entity_poly.entity_id
_entity_poly.type
_entity_poly.pdbx_seq_one_letter_code
_entity_poly.pdbx_strand_id
1 'polypeptide(L)'
;MPFPNFELLASADADASSGFRGRWRTLRRLVQRSLLDQNVRNETRFFCQNSGACGSHYIVDLLNENGVERVFHEKEPDLNEIGVRHFDSPISRTQLIRTLRYTRHNVYFEANNRLFSLSNELADAFPAARFIHLFRHPANAVRSAMSKPNVTEYLRTNLRFSGTLAGDSNQCPLERFCHYWANINQRIHDDLVQLQDTGREVIWLDFDDLIAGDLASLEKFIGHELPRKQRSPSNVGAVRSEGKFGSFDQWTDEDQNALSEICIPVFESLRLKTTAKQ
;
A
#
# COMPACT_ATOMS: atom_id res chain seq x y z
N MET A 1 -13.50 -13.00 11.32
CA MET A 1 -14.35 -12.33 12.33
C MET A 1 -15.28 -11.39 11.59
N PRO A 2 -16.58 -11.34 11.89
CA PRO A 2 -17.46 -10.35 11.28
C PRO A 2 -17.02 -8.95 11.73
N PHE A 3 -16.96 -7.99 10.80
CA PHE A 3 -16.79 -6.59 11.15
C PHE A 3 -17.84 -6.21 12.21
N PRO A 4 -17.50 -5.41 13.23
CA PRO A 4 -18.54 -4.88 14.12
C PRO A 4 -19.59 -4.17 13.27
N ASN A 5 -20.86 -4.55 13.42
CA ASN A 5 -21.99 -3.93 12.74
C ASN A 5 -21.91 -2.42 12.95
N PHE A 6 -21.54 -1.67 11.90
CA PHE A 6 -21.24 -0.24 11.97
C PHE A 6 -22.48 0.62 12.25
N GLU A 7 -23.69 0.04 12.19
CA GLU A 7 -24.93 0.69 12.64
C GLU A 7 -24.93 1.01 14.14
N LEU A 8 -24.12 0.34 14.96
CA LEU A 8 -24.01 0.60 16.41
C LEU A 8 -23.21 1.86 16.76
N LEU A 9 -22.56 2.53 15.80
CA LEU A 9 -21.88 3.81 16.03
C LEU A 9 -22.79 5.03 15.79
N ALA A 10 -24.01 4.83 15.28
CA ALA A 10 -24.97 5.90 15.01
C ALA A 10 -26.13 6.00 16.02
N SER A 11 -26.29 5.06 16.95
CA SER A 11 -27.45 5.01 17.86
C SER A 11 -27.22 5.51 19.29
N ALA A 12 -26.07 6.14 19.58
CA ALA A 12 -25.70 6.51 20.95
C ALA A 12 -26.27 7.86 21.47
N ASP A 13 -27.15 8.53 20.71
CA ASP A 13 -27.66 9.88 21.07
C ASP A 13 -29.07 9.91 21.68
N ALA A 14 -29.66 8.77 22.04
CA ALA A 14 -31.07 8.72 22.44
C ALA A 14 -31.38 8.51 23.94
N ASP A 15 -30.40 8.57 24.86
CA ASP A 15 -30.72 8.43 26.29
C ASP A 15 -29.94 9.38 27.22
N ALA A 16 -30.39 10.64 27.23
CA ALA A 16 -29.85 11.74 28.03
C ALA A 16 -30.58 11.94 29.36
N SER A 17 -30.94 10.86 30.07
CA SER A 17 -31.70 10.92 31.33
C SER A 17 -31.03 10.20 32.51
N SER A 18 -29.77 10.53 32.87
CA SER A 18 -29.29 10.33 34.27
C SER A 18 -27.98 11.05 34.62
N GLY A 19 -28.11 12.14 35.37
CA GLY A 19 -27.13 12.58 36.37
C GLY A 19 -25.82 13.24 35.90
N PHE A 20 -25.27 14.06 36.79
CA PHE A 20 -23.98 14.76 36.65
C PHE A 20 -22.83 13.86 36.17
N ARG A 21 -22.82 12.57 36.55
CA ARG A 21 -21.82 11.57 36.11
C ARG A 21 -21.90 11.23 34.61
N GLY A 22 -23.08 11.30 33.98
CA GLY A 22 -23.25 11.07 32.54
C GLY A 22 -22.60 12.18 31.71
N ARG A 23 -22.77 13.44 32.12
CA ARG A 23 -22.17 14.62 31.46
C ARG A 23 -20.64 14.56 31.45
N TRP A 24 -19.99 14.15 32.54
CA TRP A 24 -18.52 14.02 32.59
C TRP A 24 -17.98 12.90 31.68
N ARG A 25 -18.71 11.79 31.51
CA ARG A 25 -18.32 10.72 30.58
C ARG A 25 -18.40 11.18 29.12
N THR A 26 -19.45 11.93 28.76
CA THR A 26 -19.61 12.51 27.43
C THR A 26 -18.54 13.58 27.14
N LEU A 27 -18.29 14.50 28.08
CA LEU A 27 -17.21 15.48 27.97
C LEU A 27 -15.83 14.82 27.86
N ARG A 28 -15.54 13.79 28.65
CA ARG A 28 -14.26 13.06 28.57
C ARG A 28 -14.10 12.35 27.22
N ARG A 29 -15.16 11.75 26.66
CA ARG A 29 -15.14 11.15 25.32
C ARG A 29 -14.97 12.21 24.22
N LEU A 30 -15.60 13.37 24.34
CA LEU A 30 -15.47 14.48 23.38
C LEU A 30 -14.08 15.11 23.42
N VAL A 31 -13.53 15.36 24.61
CA VAL A 31 -12.17 15.86 24.78
C VAL A 31 -11.14 14.83 24.30
N GLN A 32 -11.32 13.55 24.65
CA GLN A 32 -10.42 12.49 24.18
C GLN A 32 -10.50 12.30 22.66
N ARG A 33 -11.68 12.42 22.05
CA ARG A 33 -11.85 12.44 20.58
C ARG A 33 -11.19 13.67 19.96
N SER A 34 -11.33 14.85 20.56
CA SER A 34 -10.73 16.09 20.06
C SER A 34 -9.21 16.07 20.13
N LEU A 35 -8.65 15.53 21.23
CA LEU A 35 -7.20 15.38 21.39
C LEU A 35 -6.65 14.30 20.45
N LEU A 36 -7.37 13.19 20.26
CA LEU A 36 -7.05 12.21 19.23
C LEU A 36 -7.06 12.85 17.83
N ASP A 37 -8.09 13.62 17.48
CA ASP A 37 -8.18 14.24 16.15
C ASP A 37 -7.09 15.31 15.92
N GLN A 38 -6.67 16.04 16.96
CA GLN A 38 -5.55 16.99 16.86
C GLN A 38 -4.19 16.27 16.71
N ASN A 39 -3.90 15.28 17.54
CA ASN A 39 -2.64 14.53 17.45
C ASN A 39 -2.55 13.74 16.14
N VAL A 40 -3.66 13.13 15.71
CA VAL A 40 -3.74 12.42 14.42
C VAL A 40 -3.43 13.35 13.25
N ARG A 41 -3.84 14.62 13.29
CA ARG A 41 -3.60 15.55 12.17
C ARG A 41 -2.15 16.01 12.05
N ASN A 42 -1.44 16.13 13.16
CA ASN A 42 -0.11 16.76 13.21
C ASN A 42 1.05 15.75 13.13
N GLU A 43 0.81 14.48 13.46
CA GLU A 43 1.84 13.45 13.38
C GLU A 43 2.10 13.04 11.91
N THR A 44 3.38 13.08 11.52
CA THR A 44 3.82 12.56 10.21
C THR A 44 3.60 11.05 10.12
N ARG A 45 3.06 10.61 8.99
CA ARG A 45 2.83 9.19 8.67
C ARG A 45 3.29 8.89 7.26
N PHE A 46 3.77 7.68 7.05
CA PHE A 46 4.29 7.22 5.76
C PHE A 46 3.40 6.12 5.22
N PHE A 47 2.81 6.36 4.05
CA PHE A 47 1.99 5.37 3.36
C PHE A 47 2.71 4.90 2.10
N CYS A 48 3.15 3.64 2.11
CA CYS A 48 3.88 3.00 1.04
C CYS A 48 2.96 2.16 0.16
N GLN A 49 2.68 2.70 -1.03
CA GLN A 49 1.82 2.11 -2.05
C GLN A 49 2.67 1.28 -3.02
N ASN A 50 2.13 0.14 -3.44
CA ASN A 50 2.79 -0.80 -4.34
C ASN A 50 1.75 -1.71 -5.02
N SER A 51 2.14 -2.41 -6.08
CA SER A 51 1.28 -3.37 -6.80
C SER A 51 1.25 -4.77 -6.19
N GLY A 52 1.97 -5.01 -5.09
CA GLY A 52 2.25 -6.34 -4.57
C GLY A 52 3.42 -7.01 -5.28
N ALA A 53 4.08 -7.96 -4.61
CA ALA A 53 5.33 -8.59 -5.09
C ALA A 53 6.51 -7.63 -5.36
N CYS A 54 6.43 -6.38 -4.86
CA CYS A 54 7.46 -5.34 -4.99
C CYS A 54 8.38 -5.18 -3.77
N GLY A 55 8.38 -6.13 -2.84
CA GLY A 55 9.27 -6.07 -1.66
C GLY A 55 8.76 -5.21 -0.50
N SER A 56 7.45 -5.00 -0.39
CA SER A 56 6.82 -4.29 0.75
C SER A 56 7.16 -4.89 2.12
N HIS A 57 7.31 -6.22 2.21
CA HIS A 57 7.79 -6.87 3.43
C HIS A 57 9.22 -6.46 3.78
N TYR A 58 10.11 -6.39 2.78
CA TYR A 58 11.50 -6.04 2.99
C TYR A 58 11.66 -4.64 3.59
N ILE A 59 10.94 -3.64 3.08
CA ILE A 59 11.03 -2.28 3.64
C ILE A 59 10.48 -2.21 5.06
N VAL A 60 9.38 -2.90 5.36
CA VAL A 60 8.81 -2.95 6.73
C VAL A 60 9.79 -3.60 7.70
N ASP A 61 10.37 -4.72 7.28
CA ASP A 61 11.36 -5.47 8.04
C ASP A 61 12.64 -4.64 8.27
N LEU A 62 13.14 -3.98 7.22
CA LEU A 62 14.29 -3.08 7.28
C LEU A 62 14.07 -1.96 8.30
N LEU A 63 12.90 -1.33 8.30
CA LEU A 63 12.58 -0.26 9.25
C LEU A 63 12.48 -0.78 10.69
N ASN A 64 11.78 -1.90 10.90
CA ASN A 64 11.65 -2.51 12.24
C ASN A 64 13.01 -2.92 12.83
N GLU A 65 13.89 -3.54 12.04
CA GLU A 65 15.22 -3.95 12.48
C GLU A 65 16.14 -2.77 12.83
N ASN A 66 15.83 -1.59 12.28
CA ASN A 66 16.52 -0.33 12.55
C ASN A 66 15.80 0.53 13.62
N GLY A 67 14.93 -0.09 14.42
CA GLY A 67 14.33 0.53 15.60
C GLY A 67 13.19 1.49 15.29
N VAL A 68 12.68 1.51 14.06
CA VAL A 68 11.49 2.30 13.73
C VAL A 68 10.26 1.60 14.30
N GLU A 69 9.55 2.25 15.21
CA GLU A 69 8.34 1.69 15.81
C GLU A 69 7.09 1.96 14.95
N ARG A 70 6.03 1.17 15.19
CA ARG A 70 4.70 1.35 14.55
C ARG A 70 4.76 1.28 13.01
N VAL A 71 5.59 0.37 12.51
CA VAL A 71 5.76 0.00 11.10
C VAL A 71 4.99 -1.27 10.82
N PHE A 72 4.13 -1.27 9.80
CA PHE A 72 3.25 -2.39 9.50
C PHE A 72 3.31 -2.78 8.02
N HIS A 73 3.31 -4.09 7.77
CA HIS A 73 2.93 -4.65 6.47
C HIS A 73 1.45 -5.02 6.58
N GLU A 74 0.58 -4.32 5.84
CA GLU A 74 -0.87 -4.56 5.83
C GLU A 74 -1.49 -4.51 7.24
N LYS A 75 -1.64 -3.31 7.82
CA LYS A 75 -2.14 -3.13 9.19
C LYS A 75 -3.55 -3.70 9.36
N GLU A 76 -3.82 -4.36 10.49
CA GLU A 76 -5.18 -4.78 10.88
C GLU A 76 -6.00 -3.64 11.55
N PRO A 77 -7.31 -3.50 11.29
CA PRO A 77 -8.10 -4.29 10.35
C PRO A 77 -7.68 -4.01 8.90
N ASP A 78 -7.68 -5.04 8.06
CA ASP A 78 -7.36 -4.87 6.65
C ASP A 78 -8.27 -3.82 5.97
N LEU A 79 -7.75 -3.17 4.93
CA LEU A 79 -8.52 -2.24 4.10
C LEU A 79 -9.01 -2.92 2.81
N ASN A 80 -9.04 -4.25 2.76
CA ASN A 80 -9.35 -4.98 1.54
C ASN A 80 -10.76 -4.69 1.07
N GLU A 81 -11.75 -4.92 1.93
CA GLU A 81 -13.16 -4.72 1.56
C GLU A 81 -13.43 -3.24 1.27
N ILE A 82 -12.93 -2.34 2.11
CA ILE A 82 -13.21 -0.91 2.01
C ILE A 82 -12.55 -0.31 0.76
N GLY A 83 -11.29 -0.65 0.47
CA GLY A 83 -10.57 -0.17 -0.71
C GLY A 83 -11.20 -0.67 -2.01
N VAL A 84 -11.52 -1.98 -2.08
CA VAL A 84 -12.23 -2.55 -3.24
C VAL A 84 -13.58 -1.90 -3.44
N ARG A 85 -14.39 -1.84 -2.38
CA ARG A 85 -15.71 -1.21 -2.47
C ARG A 85 -15.61 0.23 -2.88
N HIS A 86 -14.72 1.03 -2.29
CA HIS A 86 -14.55 2.44 -2.66
C HIS A 86 -14.16 2.63 -4.13
N PHE A 87 -13.32 1.74 -4.65
CA PHE A 87 -12.90 1.76 -6.04
C PHE A 87 -14.04 1.39 -7.00
N ASP A 88 -14.81 0.33 -6.70
CA ASP A 88 -15.89 -0.16 -7.57
C ASP A 88 -17.23 0.57 -7.34
N SER A 89 -17.41 1.21 -6.19
CA SER A 89 -18.67 1.78 -5.74
C SER A 89 -18.49 2.91 -4.72
N PRO A 90 -19.14 4.07 -4.89
CA PRO A 90 -18.94 5.19 -3.98
C PRO A 90 -19.45 4.88 -2.57
N ILE A 91 -18.53 4.57 -1.65
CA ILE A 91 -18.76 4.69 -0.20
C ILE A 91 -18.72 6.18 0.16
N SER A 92 -19.49 6.59 1.16
CA SER A 92 -19.40 7.94 1.71
C SER A 92 -17.95 8.27 2.10
N ARG A 93 -17.34 9.23 1.41
CA ARG A 93 -15.98 9.72 1.68
C ARG A 93 -15.78 10.10 3.16
N THR A 94 -16.78 10.71 3.78
CA THR A 94 -16.76 11.06 5.21
C THR A 94 -16.62 9.82 6.11
N GLN A 95 -17.36 8.74 5.81
CA GLN A 95 -17.25 7.49 6.56
C GLN A 95 -15.87 6.85 6.36
N LEU A 96 -15.37 6.85 5.12
CA LEU A 96 -14.05 6.33 4.78
C LEU A 96 -12.93 7.05 5.55
N ILE A 97 -12.91 8.38 5.51
CA ILE A 97 -11.94 9.21 6.26
C ILE A 97 -12.01 8.91 7.76
N ARG A 98 -13.22 8.78 8.33
CA ARG A 98 -13.38 8.42 9.76
C ARG A 98 -12.81 7.05 10.07
N THR A 99 -13.04 6.07 9.22
CA THR A 99 -12.51 4.71 9.38
C THR A 99 -10.99 4.69 9.27
N LEU A 100 -10.41 5.42 8.31
CA LEU A 100 -8.96 5.57 8.18
C LEU A 100 -8.37 6.17 9.45
N ARG A 101 -8.89 7.31 9.92
CA ARG A 101 -8.43 7.93 11.18
C ARG A 101 -8.52 6.97 12.35
N TYR A 102 -9.63 6.24 12.49
CA TYR A 102 -9.79 5.30 13.59
C TYR A 102 -8.80 4.13 13.53
N THR A 103 -8.61 3.54 12.35
CA THR A 103 -7.82 2.31 12.21
C THR A 103 -6.32 2.57 12.08
N ARG A 104 -5.91 3.76 11.60
CA ARG A 104 -4.51 4.13 11.32
C ARG A 104 -3.98 5.25 12.23
N HIS A 105 -4.73 5.64 13.28
CA HIS A 105 -4.27 6.70 14.21
C HIS A 105 -2.89 6.43 14.81
N ASN A 106 -2.48 5.17 15.00
CA ASN A 106 -1.21 4.82 15.59
C ASN A 106 -0.16 4.31 14.58
N VAL A 107 -0.41 4.43 13.27
CA VAL A 107 0.57 4.06 12.25
C VAL A 107 1.62 5.15 12.11
N TYR A 108 2.91 4.77 12.13
CA TYR A 108 3.99 5.63 11.65
C TYR A 108 4.30 5.32 10.19
N PHE A 109 4.42 4.04 9.83
CA PHE A 109 4.65 3.57 8.46
C PHE A 109 3.75 2.38 8.14
N GLU A 110 3.07 2.39 7.00
CA GLU A 110 2.31 1.23 6.49
C GLU A 110 2.68 0.98 5.02
N ALA A 111 3.20 -0.21 4.71
CA ALA A 111 3.28 -0.71 3.34
C ALA A 111 2.13 -1.67 3.08
N ASN A 112 1.29 -1.33 2.10
CA ASN A 112 0.09 -2.11 1.82
C ASN A 112 -0.35 -1.84 0.37
N ASN A 113 -0.50 -2.91 -0.40
CA ASN A 113 -0.88 -2.83 -1.81
C ASN A 113 -2.35 -2.45 -2.05
N ARG A 114 -3.11 -2.17 -1.00
CA ARG A 114 -4.51 -1.67 -1.07
C ARG A 114 -4.62 -0.17 -0.92
N LEU A 115 -3.57 0.48 -0.44
CA LEU A 115 -3.56 1.92 -0.19
C LEU A 115 -3.68 2.74 -1.48
N PHE A 116 -3.34 2.17 -2.65
CA PHE A 116 -3.43 2.90 -3.93
C PHE A 116 -4.85 3.41 -4.21
N SER A 117 -5.88 2.65 -3.81
CA SER A 117 -7.27 3.03 -3.99
C SER A 117 -7.74 4.13 -3.03
N LEU A 118 -6.91 4.54 -2.07
CA LEU A 118 -7.27 5.40 -0.93
C LEU A 118 -6.32 6.60 -0.80
N SER A 119 -5.52 6.92 -1.82
CA SER A 119 -4.48 7.96 -1.79
C SER A 119 -5.02 9.30 -1.30
N ASN A 120 -6.13 9.76 -1.90
CA ASN A 120 -6.75 11.04 -1.57
C ASN A 120 -7.33 11.03 -0.15
N GLU A 121 -8.05 9.98 0.20
CA GLU A 121 -8.68 9.86 1.51
C GLU A 121 -7.66 9.74 2.65
N LEU A 122 -6.50 9.11 2.40
CA LEU A 122 -5.38 9.11 3.32
C LEU A 122 -4.82 10.53 3.52
N ALA A 123 -4.69 11.32 2.45
CA ALA A 123 -4.22 12.70 2.53
C ALA A 123 -5.20 13.61 3.30
N ASP A 124 -6.50 13.37 3.17
CA ASP A 124 -7.53 14.08 3.95
C ASP A 124 -7.61 13.61 5.40
N ALA A 125 -7.45 12.31 5.62
CA ALA A 125 -7.45 11.72 6.94
C ALA A 125 -6.25 12.20 7.77
N PHE A 126 -5.08 12.32 7.13
CA PHE A 126 -3.81 12.62 7.76
C PHE A 126 -3.08 13.75 6.99
N PRO A 127 -3.31 15.03 7.34
CA PRO A 127 -2.72 16.17 6.64
C PRO A 127 -1.20 16.27 6.72
N ALA A 128 -0.52 15.54 7.62
CA ALA A 128 0.93 15.45 7.66
C ALA A 128 1.47 14.16 6.99
N ALA A 129 0.61 13.42 6.27
CA ALA A 129 1.03 12.21 5.59
C ALA A 129 1.98 12.49 4.42
N ARG A 130 2.92 11.57 4.27
CA ARG A 130 3.91 11.49 3.20
C ARG A 130 3.72 10.17 2.46
N PHE A 131 3.89 10.20 1.15
CA PHE A 131 3.57 9.04 0.31
C PHE A 131 4.81 8.47 -0.35
N ILE A 132 4.84 7.15 -0.46
CA ILE A 132 5.95 6.40 -1.04
C ILE A 132 5.36 5.48 -2.11
N HIS A 133 5.87 5.58 -3.34
CA HIS A 133 5.62 4.57 -4.37
C HIS A 133 6.77 3.59 -4.38
N LEU A 134 6.54 2.36 -3.89
CA LEU A 134 7.51 1.27 -4.02
C LEU A 134 7.16 0.43 -5.25
N PHE A 135 8.06 0.40 -6.22
CA PHE A 135 7.95 -0.42 -7.42
C PHE A 135 9.18 -1.30 -7.57
N ARG A 136 9.14 -2.25 -8.51
CA ARG A 136 10.21 -3.23 -8.75
C ARG A 136 10.26 -3.55 -10.23
N HIS A 137 11.42 -3.96 -10.75
CA HIS A 137 11.51 -4.45 -12.12
C HIS A 137 10.41 -5.51 -12.40
N PRO A 138 9.61 -5.34 -13.46
CA PRO A 138 8.39 -6.12 -13.64
C PRO A 138 8.68 -7.60 -13.84
N ALA A 139 9.77 -7.98 -14.51
CA ALA A 139 10.15 -9.40 -14.65
C ALA A 139 10.27 -10.11 -13.30
N ASN A 140 10.83 -9.42 -12.30
CA ASN A 140 11.00 -9.97 -10.96
C ASN A 140 9.68 -10.02 -10.17
N ALA A 141 8.83 -8.99 -10.32
CA ALA A 141 7.51 -8.95 -9.70
C ALA A 141 6.58 -10.03 -10.27
N VAL A 142 6.53 -10.16 -11.59
CA VAL A 142 5.77 -11.20 -12.33
C VAL A 142 6.26 -12.57 -11.93
N ARG A 143 7.57 -12.86 -11.99
CA ARG A 143 8.12 -14.16 -11.56
C ARG A 143 7.70 -14.53 -10.13
N SER A 144 7.78 -13.56 -9.22
CA SER A 144 7.40 -13.73 -7.82
C SER A 144 5.90 -14.05 -7.66
N ALA A 145 5.04 -13.39 -8.43
CA ALA A 145 3.61 -13.67 -8.43
C ALA A 145 3.27 -15.02 -9.08
N MET A 146 3.91 -15.35 -10.21
CA MET A 146 3.72 -16.59 -10.96
C MET A 146 4.22 -17.83 -10.21
N SER A 147 5.17 -17.67 -9.29
CA SER A 147 5.66 -18.76 -8.43
C SER A 147 4.71 -19.11 -7.27
N LYS A 148 3.57 -18.42 -7.13
CA LYS A 148 2.59 -18.75 -6.09
C LYS A 148 1.78 -19.98 -6.49
N PRO A 149 1.54 -20.92 -5.56
CA PRO A 149 0.68 -22.07 -5.83
C PRO A 149 -0.73 -21.59 -6.21
N ASN A 150 -1.35 -22.29 -7.16
CA ASN A 150 -2.66 -21.94 -7.72
C ASN A 150 -2.73 -20.50 -8.25
N VAL A 151 -1.70 -20.05 -9.00
CA VAL A 151 -1.63 -18.67 -9.52
C VAL A 151 -2.92 -18.24 -10.20
N THR A 152 -3.57 -19.07 -11.01
CA THR A 152 -4.84 -18.70 -11.67
C THR A 152 -5.94 -18.37 -10.66
N GLU A 153 -6.09 -19.18 -9.60
CA GLU A 153 -7.07 -18.89 -8.55
C GLU A 153 -6.62 -17.68 -7.72
N TYR A 154 -5.32 -17.57 -7.41
CA TYR A 154 -4.78 -16.38 -6.77
C TYR A 154 -5.09 -15.12 -7.59
N LEU A 155 -4.95 -15.16 -8.91
CA LEU A 155 -5.25 -14.04 -9.78
C LEU A 155 -6.74 -13.73 -9.73
N ARG A 156 -7.61 -14.74 -9.71
CA ARG A 156 -9.06 -14.58 -9.63
C ARG A 156 -9.55 -14.06 -8.28
N THR A 157 -8.95 -14.47 -7.17
CA THR A 157 -9.43 -14.16 -5.81
C THR A 157 -8.67 -13.03 -5.13
N ASN A 158 -7.40 -12.81 -5.50
CA ASN A 158 -6.50 -11.87 -4.84
C ASN A 158 -6.15 -10.65 -5.68
N LEU A 159 -6.17 -10.73 -7.02
CA LEU A 159 -6.26 -9.52 -7.85
C LEU A 159 -7.72 -9.06 -7.81
N ARG A 160 -8.13 -8.47 -6.70
CA ARG A 160 -9.56 -8.16 -6.47
C ARG A 160 -10.10 -7.08 -7.39
N PHE A 161 -9.21 -6.35 -8.05
CA PHE A 161 -9.51 -5.42 -9.13
C PHE A 161 -9.38 -6.07 -10.51
N SER A 162 -9.29 -7.41 -10.61
CA SER A 162 -8.96 -8.12 -11.86
C SER A 162 -9.93 -7.87 -12.99
N GLY A 163 -11.19 -7.50 -12.70
CA GLY A 163 -12.14 -7.19 -13.77
C GLY A 163 -11.80 -5.89 -14.50
N THR A 164 -11.29 -4.89 -13.77
CA THR A 164 -11.05 -3.54 -14.29
C THR A 164 -9.58 -3.28 -14.59
N LEU A 165 -8.67 -3.89 -13.82
CA LEU A 165 -7.24 -3.60 -13.86
C LEU A 165 -6.39 -4.76 -14.38
N ALA A 166 -6.89 -6.01 -14.38
CA ALA A 166 -6.23 -7.06 -15.14
C ALA A 166 -6.81 -7.07 -16.56
N GLY A 167 -5.99 -7.49 -17.53
CA GLY A 167 -6.42 -7.59 -18.92
C GLY A 167 -7.53 -8.63 -19.14
N ASP A 168 -7.86 -8.89 -20.41
CA ASP A 168 -8.93 -9.79 -20.81
C ASP A 168 -8.80 -11.15 -20.09
N SER A 169 -9.93 -11.67 -19.59
CA SER A 169 -10.02 -13.00 -18.99
C SER A 169 -9.55 -14.14 -19.88
N ASN A 170 -9.52 -13.95 -21.21
CA ASN A 170 -9.05 -14.92 -22.20
C ASN A 170 -7.52 -14.92 -22.38
N GLN A 171 -6.81 -13.91 -21.87
CA GLN A 171 -5.35 -13.84 -21.90
C GLN A 171 -4.72 -14.86 -20.94
N CYS A 172 -3.45 -15.20 -21.19
CA CYS A 172 -2.72 -16.11 -20.31
C CYS A 172 -2.53 -15.47 -18.91
N PRO A 173 -2.35 -16.28 -17.84
CA PRO A 173 -2.15 -15.76 -16.48
C PRO A 173 -1.02 -14.73 -16.34
N LEU A 174 0.09 -14.90 -17.07
CA LEU A 174 1.22 -13.97 -17.03
C LEU A 174 0.84 -12.61 -17.62
N GLU A 175 0.28 -12.60 -18.82
CA GLU A 175 -0.16 -11.37 -19.51
C GLU A 175 -1.20 -10.61 -18.68
N ARG A 176 -2.15 -11.33 -18.07
CA ARG A 176 -3.12 -10.73 -17.13
C ARG A 176 -2.44 -10.08 -15.92
N PHE A 177 -1.40 -10.72 -15.38
CA PHE A 177 -0.63 -10.14 -14.28
C PHE A 177 0.23 -8.94 -14.75
N CYS A 178 0.76 -8.97 -15.97
CA CYS A 178 1.44 -7.83 -16.59
C CYS A 178 0.51 -6.61 -16.67
N HIS A 179 -0.72 -6.78 -17.17
CA HIS A 179 -1.72 -5.72 -17.18
C HIS A 179 -2.02 -5.21 -15.77
N TYR A 180 -2.24 -6.11 -14.82
CA TYR A 180 -2.48 -5.73 -13.42
C TYR A 180 -1.33 -4.91 -12.84
N TRP A 181 -0.08 -5.37 -13.03
CA TRP A 181 1.10 -4.69 -12.55
C TRP A 181 1.23 -3.29 -13.17
N ALA A 182 1.09 -3.18 -14.49
CA ALA A 182 1.20 -1.93 -15.22
C ALA A 182 0.11 -0.94 -14.78
N ASN A 183 -1.15 -1.38 -14.76
CA ASN A 183 -2.29 -0.53 -14.44
C ASN A 183 -2.27 -0.03 -12.99
N ILE A 184 -1.91 -0.88 -12.02
CA ILE A 184 -1.80 -0.46 -10.62
C ILE A 184 -0.66 0.55 -10.44
N ASN A 185 0.52 0.27 -11.01
CA ASN A 185 1.64 1.19 -10.85
C ASN A 185 1.40 2.53 -11.56
N GLN A 186 0.80 2.52 -12.75
CA GLN A 186 0.41 3.76 -13.43
C GLN A 186 -0.61 4.54 -12.59
N ARG A 187 -1.61 3.85 -12.03
CA ARG A 187 -2.61 4.51 -11.18
C ARG A 187 -2.00 5.13 -9.92
N ILE A 188 -1.13 4.39 -9.21
CA ILE A 188 -0.38 4.90 -8.06
C ILE A 188 0.40 6.15 -8.49
N HIS A 189 1.11 6.08 -9.62
CA HIS A 189 1.88 7.20 -10.13
C HIS A 189 1.00 8.43 -10.34
N ASP A 190 -0.10 8.29 -11.08
CA ASP A 190 -1.00 9.39 -11.40
C ASP A 190 -1.60 10.03 -10.14
N ASP A 191 -2.10 9.21 -9.21
CA ASP A 191 -2.70 9.69 -7.95
C ASP A 191 -1.65 10.42 -7.09
N LEU A 192 -0.42 9.90 -7.02
CA LEU A 192 0.64 10.51 -6.23
C LEU A 192 1.21 11.78 -6.88
N VAL A 193 1.25 11.87 -8.21
CA VAL A 193 1.58 13.13 -8.91
C VAL A 193 0.54 14.20 -8.59
N GLN A 194 -0.75 13.86 -8.66
CA GLN A 194 -1.81 14.81 -8.28
C GLN A 194 -1.67 15.27 -6.83
N LEU A 195 -1.39 14.36 -5.89
CA LEU A 195 -1.13 14.74 -4.51
C LEU A 195 0.11 15.62 -4.39
N GLN A 196 1.19 15.32 -5.11
CA GLN A 196 2.39 16.14 -5.11
C GLN A 196 2.12 17.57 -5.60
N ASP A 197 1.29 17.73 -6.64
CA ASP A 197 0.89 19.05 -7.17
C ASP A 197 0.10 19.87 -6.14
N THR A 198 -0.55 19.22 -5.17
CA THR A 198 -1.18 19.88 -4.02
C THR A 198 -0.20 20.20 -2.86
N GLY A 199 1.09 19.97 -3.05
CA GLY A 199 2.15 20.20 -2.06
C GLY A 199 2.41 19.03 -1.11
N ARG A 200 1.90 17.83 -1.41
CA ARG A 200 2.24 16.63 -0.62
C ARG A 200 3.66 16.16 -0.93
N GLU A 201 4.33 15.66 0.11
CA GLU A 201 5.65 15.05 -0.06
C GLU A 201 5.51 13.61 -0.57
N VAL A 202 6.19 13.33 -1.68
CA VAL A 202 6.18 12.04 -2.37
C VAL A 202 7.60 11.64 -2.77
N ILE A 203 7.95 10.36 -2.55
CA ILE A 203 9.13 9.72 -3.15
C ILE A 203 8.74 8.47 -3.94
N TRP A 204 9.55 8.14 -4.93
CA TRP A 204 9.49 6.90 -5.69
C TRP A 204 10.72 6.09 -5.37
N LEU A 205 10.52 4.81 -5.07
CA LEU A 205 11.58 3.89 -4.69
C LEU A 205 11.55 2.69 -5.62
N ASP A 206 12.66 2.48 -6.32
CA ASP A 206 12.93 1.21 -6.97
C ASP A 206 13.44 0.22 -5.94
N PHE A 207 12.73 -0.89 -5.79
CA PHE A 207 13.12 -1.98 -4.91
C PHE A 207 14.50 -2.54 -5.24
N ASP A 208 14.89 -2.57 -6.51
CA ASP A 208 16.18 -3.13 -6.92
C ASP A 208 17.35 -2.23 -6.47
N ASP A 209 17.14 -0.90 -6.36
CA ASP A 209 18.11 0.03 -5.78
C ASP A 209 18.16 -0.09 -4.24
N LEU A 210 17.00 -0.27 -3.59
CA LEU A 210 16.91 -0.48 -2.14
C LEU A 210 17.68 -1.73 -1.67
N ILE A 211 17.61 -2.83 -2.42
CA ILE A 211 18.36 -4.06 -2.08
C ILE A 211 19.85 -3.96 -2.45
N ALA A 212 20.21 -3.09 -3.40
CA ALA A 212 21.60 -2.75 -3.70
C ALA A 212 22.22 -1.86 -2.60
N GLY A 213 21.41 -1.35 -1.67
CA GLY A 213 21.84 -0.57 -0.52
C GLY A 213 21.73 0.94 -0.71
N ASP A 214 21.06 1.41 -1.76
CA ASP A 214 20.73 2.83 -1.88
C ASP A 214 19.53 3.16 -0.98
N LEU A 215 19.84 3.58 0.25
CA LEU A 215 18.84 3.95 1.27
C LEU A 215 18.71 5.46 1.46
N ALA A 216 19.58 6.27 0.84
CA ALA A 216 19.74 7.68 1.18
C ALA A 216 18.44 8.48 1.00
N SER A 217 17.72 8.23 -0.11
CA SER A 217 16.44 8.87 -0.38
C SER A 217 15.37 8.47 0.64
N LEU A 218 15.33 7.20 1.05
CA LEU A 218 14.39 6.72 2.06
C LEU A 218 14.71 7.32 3.43
N GLU A 219 15.97 7.26 3.88
CA GLU A 219 16.44 7.81 5.17
C GLU A 219 16.11 9.29 5.31
N LYS A 220 16.45 10.09 4.28
CA LYS A 220 16.13 11.51 4.24
C LYS A 220 14.64 11.77 4.31
N PHE A 221 13.83 10.97 3.61
CA PHE A 221 12.38 11.16 3.55
C PHE A 221 11.68 10.81 4.86
N ILE A 222 12.10 9.72 5.52
CA ILE A 222 11.54 9.30 6.80
C ILE A 222 12.12 10.06 7.99
N GLY A 223 13.31 10.65 7.84
CA GLY A 223 14.02 11.36 8.90
C GLY A 223 14.65 10.41 9.92
N HIS A 224 15.06 9.22 9.49
CA HIS A 224 15.63 8.18 10.34
C HIS A 224 16.79 7.52 9.60
N GLU A 225 17.97 7.49 10.23
CA GLU A 225 19.12 6.75 9.71
C GLU A 225 18.85 5.25 9.83
N LEU A 226 19.15 4.50 8.78
CA LEU A 226 18.98 3.05 8.75
C LEU A 226 20.38 2.43 8.85
N PRO A 227 20.86 2.05 10.06
CA PRO A 227 22.13 1.38 10.20
C PRO A 227 22.22 0.21 9.22
N ARG A 228 23.35 0.13 8.50
CA ARG A 228 23.58 -0.77 7.36
C ARG A 228 23.70 -2.26 7.75
N LYS A 229 22.86 -2.77 8.65
CA LYS A 229 22.62 -4.21 8.73
C LYS A 229 22.01 -4.61 7.39
N GLN A 230 22.87 -5.00 6.45
CA GLN A 230 22.44 -5.52 5.16
C GLN A 230 21.60 -6.77 5.45
N ARG A 231 20.28 -6.61 5.33
CA ARG A 231 19.37 -7.73 5.33
C ARG A 231 19.40 -8.35 3.95
N SER A 232 19.75 -9.62 3.86
CA SER A 232 19.42 -10.38 2.65
C SER A 232 17.88 -10.43 2.54
N PRO A 233 17.30 -10.15 1.36
CA PRO A 233 15.85 -10.21 1.21
C PRO A 233 15.35 -11.60 1.65
N SER A 234 14.31 -11.64 2.49
CA SER A 234 13.82 -12.84 3.18
C SER A 234 13.48 -14.00 2.22
N ASN A 235 13.29 -13.69 0.94
CA ASN A 235 12.90 -14.62 -0.12
C ASN A 235 14.06 -15.15 -0.96
N VAL A 236 15.32 -14.82 -0.65
CA VAL A 236 16.48 -15.30 -1.43
C VAL A 236 16.87 -16.75 -1.07
N GLY A 237 16.54 -17.24 0.13
CA GLY A 237 17.01 -18.55 0.63
C GLY A 237 15.97 -19.67 0.76
N ALA A 238 14.69 -19.35 0.96
CA ALA A 238 13.66 -20.35 1.27
C ALA A 238 12.62 -20.48 0.16
N VAL A 239 13.08 -20.77 -1.06
CA VAL A 239 12.16 -21.11 -2.16
C VAL A 239 11.71 -22.55 -1.94
N ARG A 240 10.46 -22.74 -1.50
CA ARG A 240 9.78 -24.04 -1.54
C ARG A 240 9.97 -24.59 -2.97
N SER A 241 10.52 -25.79 -3.09
CA SER A 241 10.94 -26.42 -4.35
C SER A 241 9.77 -26.75 -5.31
N GLU A 242 8.53 -26.47 -4.94
CA GLU A 242 7.35 -26.69 -5.75
C GLU A 242 6.96 -25.39 -6.48
N GLY A 243 7.10 -25.36 -7.80
CA GLY A 243 6.52 -24.31 -8.66
C GLY A 243 7.39 -23.10 -8.97
N LYS A 244 8.72 -23.23 -9.07
CA LYS A 244 9.58 -22.14 -9.54
C LYS A 244 9.20 -21.74 -10.97
N PHE A 245 8.60 -20.56 -11.13
CA PHE A 245 8.53 -19.93 -12.45
C PHE A 245 9.96 -19.57 -12.86
N GLY A 246 10.34 -19.92 -14.09
CA GLY A 246 11.72 -19.80 -14.56
C GLY A 246 12.27 -18.38 -14.46
N SER A 247 13.60 -18.25 -14.56
CA SER A 247 14.22 -16.95 -14.82
C SER A 247 13.74 -16.38 -16.16
N PHE A 248 13.89 -15.07 -16.36
CA PHE A 248 13.31 -14.36 -17.51
C PHE A 248 13.76 -14.94 -18.86
N ASP A 249 15.00 -15.41 -18.95
CA ASP A 249 15.59 -16.10 -20.11
C ASP A 249 14.97 -17.48 -20.40
N GLN A 250 14.16 -18.02 -19.48
CA GLN A 250 13.46 -19.29 -19.62
C GLN A 250 11.98 -19.11 -19.98
N TRP A 251 11.51 -17.87 -20.11
CA TRP A 251 10.12 -17.58 -20.49
C TRP A 251 9.94 -17.78 -21.99
N THR A 252 8.72 -18.09 -22.43
CA THR A 252 8.43 -18.17 -23.87
C THR A 252 8.53 -16.78 -24.51
N ASP A 253 8.69 -16.73 -25.84
CA ASP A 253 8.75 -15.47 -26.57
C ASP A 253 7.47 -14.64 -26.35
N GLU A 254 6.31 -15.29 -26.27
CA GLU A 254 5.03 -14.63 -25.96
C GLU A 254 5.03 -13.97 -24.58
N ASP A 255 5.54 -14.66 -23.54
CA ASP A 255 5.62 -14.12 -22.18
C ASP A 255 6.61 -12.95 -22.09
N GLN A 256 7.75 -13.04 -22.78
CA GLN A 256 8.74 -11.96 -22.85
C GLN A 256 8.19 -10.74 -23.61
N ASN A 257 7.45 -10.96 -24.70
CA ASN A 257 6.80 -9.90 -25.47
C ASN A 257 5.70 -9.22 -24.62
N ALA A 258 4.85 -9.98 -23.94
CA ALA A 258 3.83 -9.44 -23.05
C ALA A 258 4.44 -8.53 -21.96
N LEU A 259 5.53 -8.96 -21.32
CA LEU A 259 6.25 -8.11 -20.36
C LEU A 259 6.78 -6.83 -21.03
N SER A 260 7.43 -6.96 -22.18
CA SER A 260 8.10 -5.87 -22.88
C SER A 260 7.12 -4.82 -23.40
N GLU A 261 5.96 -5.24 -23.88
CA GLU A 261 4.94 -4.34 -24.41
C GLU A 261 4.10 -3.69 -23.30
N ILE A 262 3.77 -4.43 -22.24
CA ILE A 262 2.82 -3.95 -21.23
C ILE A 262 3.54 -3.29 -20.04
N CYS A 263 4.57 -3.94 -19.49
CA CYS A 263 5.15 -3.51 -18.21
C CYS A 263 6.33 -2.58 -18.35
N ILE A 264 7.23 -2.84 -19.30
CA ILE A 264 8.48 -2.08 -19.44
C ILE A 264 8.25 -0.58 -19.68
N PRO A 265 7.31 -0.14 -20.54
CA PRO A 265 7.07 1.29 -20.74
C PRO A 265 6.67 2.02 -19.45
N VAL A 266 5.84 1.38 -18.62
CA VAL A 266 5.44 1.93 -17.31
C VAL A 266 6.64 1.94 -16.35
N PHE A 267 7.43 0.87 -16.30
CA PHE A 267 8.62 0.79 -15.45
C PHE A 267 9.65 1.89 -15.77
N GLU A 268 9.98 2.08 -17.05
CA GLU A 268 10.92 3.12 -17.48
C GLU A 268 10.43 4.53 -17.14
N SER A 269 9.12 4.79 -17.30
CA SER A 269 8.49 6.04 -16.87
C SER A 269 8.67 6.31 -15.38
N LEU A 270 8.51 5.28 -14.54
CA LEU A 270 8.73 5.39 -13.09
C LEU A 270 10.20 5.62 -12.73
N ARG A 271 11.14 4.94 -13.42
CA ARG A 271 12.57 5.12 -13.17
C ARG A 271 13.06 6.53 -13.48
N LEU A 272 12.59 7.14 -14.57
CA LEU A 272 12.94 8.53 -14.92
C LEU A 272 12.56 9.52 -13.82
N LYS A 273 11.52 9.24 -13.02
CA LYS A 273 11.11 10.08 -11.88
C LYS A 273 12.00 9.93 -10.66
N THR A 274 12.63 8.76 -10.50
CA THR A 274 13.54 8.49 -9.39
C THR A 274 14.85 9.27 -9.58
N THR A 275 15.34 9.37 -10.82
CA THR A 275 16.59 10.06 -11.13
C THR A 275 16.46 11.59 -11.18
N ALA A 276 15.30 12.12 -11.58
CA ALA A 276 15.09 13.56 -11.75
C ALA A 276 15.09 14.39 -10.43
N LYS A 277 15.21 13.75 -9.26
CA LYS A 277 15.19 14.39 -7.93
C LYS A 277 16.52 14.33 -7.16
N GLN A 278 17.56 13.71 -7.73
CA GLN A 278 18.92 13.74 -7.20
C GLN A 278 19.66 14.98 -7.71
#